data_AF-A0A9P7JRU4-F1
#
_entry.id   AF-A0A9P7JRU4-F1
#
_cell.length_a   1.000
_cell.length_b   1.000
_cell.length_c   1.000
_cell.angle_alpha   90.00
_cell.angle_beta   90.00
_cell.angle_gamma   90.00
#
_symmetry.space_group_name_H-M   'P 1'
#
loop_
_entity.id
_entity.type
_entity.pdbx_description
1 polymer ?
#
loop_
_entity_poly.entity_id
_entity_poly.type
_entity_poly.pdbx_seq_one_letter_code
_entity_poly.pdbx_strand_id
1 'polypeptide(L)'
;MQGLGSPTKQSSYINSLIRCMGSSRPPRVRHTALRAVFEAREELASITSASMPEGVDAYILDELSRAVLTAVRPNDDETIRNNGHDASFHEDRDYCYIRFIYTLTKNDEWCQRLVRDGHLDRCISLVDGVPRKGHSDVGFYLMIIWSIESLRKDLPFSPAGERWRRLLKNQWNSTTSRVLEASYVDKIPAFVTTTRLNLTVSGVPREWFTDLTADVHRTLENLVQSQAVHVEDGVAQATVDAALFSLQGLYNDLCRIIKEYP
;
A
#
# COMPACT_ATOMS: atom_id res chain seq x y z
N MET A 1 18.17 -12.44 -8.98
CA MET A 1 17.68 -13.78 -8.63
C MET A 1 16.17 -13.66 -8.54
N GLN A 2 15.43 -14.40 -9.35
CA GLN A 2 13.96 -14.41 -9.28
C GLN A 2 13.55 -15.60 -8.40
N GLY A 3 12.78 -15.34 -7.34
CA GLY A 3 12.26 -16.39 -6.44
C GLY A 3 13.17 -16.81 -5.27
N LEU A 4 12.72 -17.81 -4.52
CA LEU A 4 13.37 -18.34 -3.31
C LEU A 4 14.40 -19.44 -3.58
N GLY A 5 14.83 -19.59 -4.84
CA GLY A 5 15.80 -20.60 -5.27
C GLY A 5 15.16 -21.95 -5.59
N SER A 6 15.95 -23.03 -5.53
CA SER A 6 15.43 -24.38 -5.76
C SER A 6 14.58 -24.85 -4.56
N PRO A 7 13.48 -25.61 -4.77
CA PRO A 7 12.61 -26.07 -3.68
C PRO A 7 13.38 -26.74 -2.52
N THR A 8 14.36 -27.58 -2.84
CA THR A 8 15.20 -28.30 -1.86
C THR A 8 16.12 -27.42 -1.01
N LYS A 9 16.33 -26.16 -1.38
CA LYS A 9 17.19 -25.20 -0.65
C LYS A 9 16.43 -24.01 -0.09
N GLN A 10 15.12 -23.97 -0.32
CA GLN A 10 14.28 -22.82 -0.02
C GLN A 10 14.32 -22.45 1.46
N SER A 11 14.17 -23.44 2.35
CA SER A 11 14.27 -23.24 3.80
C SER A 11 15.62 -22.65 4.23
N SER A 12 16.73 -23.18 3.70
CA SER A 12 18.08 -22.69 4.00
C SER A 12 18.29 -21.26 3.49
N TYR A 13 17.73 -20.94 2.33
CA TYR A 13 17.79 -19.60 1.74
C TYR A 13 16.99 -18.59 2.58
N ILE A 14 15.75 -18.92 2.97
CA ILE A 14 14.93 -18.06 3.83
C ILE A 14 15.62 -17.81 5.18
N ASN A 15 16.16 -18.86 5.81
CA ASN A 15 16.93 -18.74 7.05
C ASN A 15 18.15 -17.81 6.91
N SER A 16 18.82 -17.85 5.76
CA SER A 16 19.93 -16.95 5.48
C SER A 16 19.47 -15.50 5.35
N LEU A 17 18.34 -15.27 4.67
CA LEU A 17 17.73 -13.93 4.55
C LEU A 17 17.31 -13.38 5.92
N ILE A 18 16.68 -14.20 6.77
CA ILE A 18 16.32 -13.85 8.15
C ILE A 18 17.55 -13.37 8.92
N ARG A 19 18.64 -14.15 8.89
CA ARG A 19 19.91 -13.80 9.58
C ARG A 19 20.55 -12.51 9.04
N CYS A 20 20.37 -12.20 7.76
CA CYS A 20 20.88 -10.99 7.13
C CYS A 20 20.04 -9.75 7.45
N MET A 21 18.76 -9.92 7.78
CA MET A 21 17.84 -8.84 8.18
C MET A 21 17.84 -8.56 9.69
N GLY A 22 18.54 -9.37 10.49
CA GLY A 22 18.66 -9.17 11.94
C GLY A 22 19.25 -7.81 12.32
N SER A 23 18.87 -7.29 13.50
CA SER A 23 19.25 -5.96 13.99
C SER A 23 20.76 -5.76 14.17
N SER A 24 21.52 -6.83 14.41
CA SER A 24 22.98 -6.79 14.52
C SER A 24 23.72 -6.63 13.18
N ARG A 25 22.99 -6.66 12.06
CA ARG A 25 23.59 -6.56 10.71
C ARG A 25 23.68 -5.11 10.25
N PRO A 26 24.72 -4.76 9.46
CA PRO A 26 24.82 -3.44 8.87
C PRO A 26 23.59 -3.09 8.00
N PRO A 27 23.14 -1.82 7.96
CA PRO A 27 21.96 -1.40 7.20
C PRO A 27 21.95 -1.85 5.74
N ARG A 28 23.11 -1.78 5.06
CA ARG A 28 23.25 -2.22 3.67
C ARG A 28 22.96 -3.71 3.49
N VAL A 29 23.37 -4.54 4.44
CA VAL A 29 23.11 -6.00 4.42
C VAL A 29 21.62 -6.26 4.63
N ARG A 30 21.00 -5.60 5.61
CA ARG A 30 19.55 -5.69 5.86
C ARG A 30 18.75 -5.29 4.62
N HIS A 31 19.07 -4.15 4.00
CA HIS A 31 18.39 -3.66 2.80
C HIS A 31 18.58 -4.61 1.60
N THR A 32 19.78 -5.17 1.42
CA THR A 32 20.03 -6.12 0.32
C THR A 32 19.21 -7.40 0.49
N ALA A 33 19.10 -7.91 1.72
CA ALA A 33 18.27 -9.06 2.04
C ALA A 33 16.77 -8.74 1.86
N LEU A 34 16.30 -7.56 2.29
CA LEU A 34 14.93 -7.11 2.03
C LEU A 34 14.62 -7.05 0.53
N ARG A 35 15.55 -6.53 -0.28
CA ARG A 35 15.39 -6.50 -1.74
C ARG A 35 15.27 -7.91 -2.32
N ALA A 36 16.08 -8.86 -1.84
CA ALA A 36 15.98 -10.26 -2.27
C ALA A 36 14.62 -10.88 -1.88
N VAL A 37 14.10 -10.59 -0.70
CA VAL A 37 12.74 -11.00 -0.28
C VAL A 37 11.67 -10.36 -1.17
N PHE A 38 11.82 -9.08 -1.51
CA PHE A 38 10.92 -8.37 -2.41
C PHE A 38 10.87 -9.00 -3.83
N GLU A 39 12.00 -9.47 -4.35
CA GLU A 39 12.03 -10.19 -5.64
C GLU A 39 11.29 -11.54 -5.58
N ALA A 40 11.16 -12.13 -4.40
CA ALA A 40 10.45 -13.38 -4.15
C ALA A 40 8.98 -13.20 -3.70
N ARG A 41 8.46 -11.97 -3.71
CA ARG A 41 7.16 -11.62 -3.11
C ARG A 41 5.96 -12.41 -3.63
N GLU A 42 5.90 -12.70 -4.94
CA GLU A 42 4.76 -13.40 -5.54
C GLU A 42 4.78 -14.89 -5.13
N GLU A 43 5.97 -15.49 -5.07
CA GLU A 43 6.15 -16.85 -4.57
C GLU A 43 5.77 -16.93 -3.09
N LEU A 44 6.25 -15.99 -2.26
CA LEU A 44 5.89 -15.91 -0.85
C LEU A 44 4.37 -15.75 -0.66
N ALA A 45 3.72 -14.87 -1.43
CA ALA A 45 2.27 -14.66 -1.36
C ALA A 45 1.47 -15.91 -1.77
N SER A 46 2.05 -16.81 -2.57
CA SER A 46 1.40 -18.07 -2.98
C SER A 46 1.48 -19.18 -1.93
N ILE A 47 2.34 -19.04 -0.91
CA ILE A 47 2.49 -20.04 0.15
C ILE A 47 1.26 -19.98 1.06
N THR A 48 0.59 -21.11 1.19
CA THR A 48 -0.51 -21.34 2.13
C THR A 48 -0.22 -22.61 2.91
N SER A 49 -0.95 -22.84 4.00
CA SER A 49 -0.94 -24.09 4.75
C SER A 49 -1.15 -25.34 3.87
N ALA A 50 -1.89 -25.24 2.77
CA ALA A 50 -2.12 -26.33 1.81
C ALA A 50 -1.00 -26.48 0.75
N SER A 51 -0.18 -25.45 0.55
CA SER A 51 0.84 -25.39 -0.50
C SER A 51 2.24 -25.08 0.06
N MET A 52 2.51 -25.47 1.30
CA MET A 52 3.81 -25.21 1.93
C MET A 52 4.94 -25.99 1.26
N PRO A 53 6.01 -25.31 0.85
CA PRO A 53 7.19 -25.97 0.31
C PRO A 53 7.86 -26.88 1.35
N GLU A 54 8.52 -27.92 0.86
CA GLU A 54 9.23 -28.87 1.71
C GLU A 54 10.29 -28.17 2.56
N GLY A 55 10.22 -28.38 3.89
CA GLY A 55 11.14 -27.76 4.86
C GLY A 55 10.86 -26.28 5.18
N VAL A 56 9.84 -25.66 4.58
CA VAL A 56 9.30 -24.37 5.00
C VAL A 56 8.09 -24.63 5.87
N ASP A 57 8.13 -24.15 7.11
CA ASP A 57 7.00 -24.22 8.04
C ASP A 57 6.49 -22.83 8.40
N ALA A 58 5.39 -22.79 9.15
CA ALA A 58 4.76 -21.55 9.57
C ALA A 58 5.70 -20.74 10.49
N TYR A 59 6.57 -21.42 11.24
CA TYR A 59 7.54 -20.79 12.13
C TYR A 59 8.58 -19.98 11.33
N ILE A 60 9.13 -20.54 10.25
CA ILE A 60 10.07 -19.84 9.37
C ILE A 60 9.41 -18.62 8.72
N LEU A 61 8.15 -18.72 8.29
CA LEU A 61 7.42 -17.58 7.72
C LEU A 61 7.15 -16.49 8.76
N ASP A 62 6.85 -16.88 9.99
CA ASP A 62 6.69 -15.98 11.13
C ASP A 62 8.00 -15.27 11.49
N GLU A 63 9.14 -15.98 11.46
CA GLU A 63 10.46 -15.38 11.64
C GLU A 63 10.82 -14.43 10.49
N LEU A 64 10.48 -14.81 9.25
CA LEU A 64 10.69 -13.96 8.07
C LEU A 64 9.91 -12.64 8.19
N SER A 65 8.64 -12.70 8.59
CA SER A 65 7.79 -11.54 8.85
C SER A 65 8.46 -10.56 9.83
N ARG A 66 8.85 -11.05 11.02
CA ARG A 66 9.55 -10.24 12.04
C ARG A 66 10.89 -9.70 11.56
N ALA A 67 11.64 -10.48 10.79
CA ALA A 67 12.94 -10.08 10.25
C ALA A 67 12.78 -8.96 9.20
N VAL A 68 11.78 -9.05 8.32
CA VAL A 68 11.46 -7.98 7.37
C VAL A 68 11.14 -6.69 8.11
N LEU A 69 10.33 -6.75 9.17
CA LEU A 69 10.01 -5.56 9.97
C LEU A 69 11.25 -4.96 10.62
N THR A 70 12.16 -5.80 11.11
CA THR A 70 13.46 -5.39 11.68
C THR A 70 14.35 -4.70 10.66
N ALA A 71 14.31 -5.13 9.39
CA ALA A 71 15.12 -4.53 8.32
C ALA A 71 14.71 -3.11 7.94
N VAL A 72 13.45 -2.73 8.21
CA VAL A 72 12.87 -1.43 7.83
C VAL A 72 12.61 -0.50 9.01
N ARG A 73 12.83 -0.96 10.24
CA ARG A 73 12.78 -0.11 11.42
C ARG A 73 14.11 0.65 11.54
N PRO A 74 14.07 2.00 11.65
CA PRO A 74 15.27 2.76 11.96
C PRO A 74 15.79 2.32 13.34
N ASN A 75 17.11 2.35 13.52
CA ASN A 75 17.68 2.12 14.84
C ASN A 75 17.39 3.37 15.70
N ASP A 76 16.64 3.21 16.79
CA ASP A 76 16.24 4.31 17.67
C ASP A 76 17.44 5.05 18.30
N ASP A 77 18.61 4.39 18.34
CA ASP A 77 19.87 4.94 18.87
C ASP A 77 20.62 5.88 17.89
N GLU A 78 20.25 5.95 16.61
CA GLU A 78 20.90 6.82 15.60
C GLU A 78 20.11 8.11 15.32
N THR A 79 19.42 8.64 16.33
CA THR A 79 18.53 9.82 16.25
C THR A 79 19.21 11.15 15.91
N ILE A 80 20.49 11.18 15.54
CA ILE A 80 21.22 12.43 15.34
C ILE A 80 21.99 12.40 14.01
N ARG A 81 21.36 12.97 12.97
CA ARG A 81 21.98 13.68 11.80
C ARG A 81 22.25 12.97 10.47
N ASN A 82 21.79 11.76 10.16
CA ASN A 82 22.10 11.16 8.85
C ASN A 82 20.89 11.00 7.91
N ASN A 83 20.96 11.67 6.75
CA ASN A 83 20.21 11.34 5.52
C ASN A 83 20.66 9.98 4.91
N GLY A 84 20.99 9.01 5.76
CA GLY A 84 21.51 7.70 5.38
C GLY A 84 20.42 6.65 5.18
N HIS A 85 20.82 5.40 4.97
CA HIS A 85 19.91 4.27 4.79
C HIS A 85 18.99 3.97 5.99
N ASP A 86 19.25 4.58 7.14
CA ASP A 86 18.48 4.45 8.38
C ASP A 86 17.61 5.70 8.68
N ALA A 87 17.40 6.58 7.69
CA ALA A 87 16.43 7.66 7.80
C ALA A 87 15.01 7.12 8.12
N SER A 88 14.20 7.97 8.75
CA SER A 88 12.80 7.64 9.12
C SER A 88 11.98 7.17 7.91
N PHE A 89 12.21 7.82 6.76
CA PHE A 89 11.80 7.38 5.43
C PHE A 89 13.00 7.35 4.47
N HIS A 90 13.21 6.22 3.82
CA HIS A 90 14.20 6.04 2.75
C HIS A 90 13.49 5.46 1.52
N GLU A 91 13.41 6.24 0.45
CA GLU A 91 12.58 5.95 -0.73
C GLU A 91 12.78 4.52 -1.26
N ASP A 92 13.99 4.10 -1.62
CA ASP A 92 14.21 2.75 -2.17
C ASP A 92 13.78 1.62 -1.22
N ARG A 93 14.18 1.72 0.05
CA ARG A 93 13.92 0.71 1.08
C ARG A 93 12.43 0.61 1.37
N ASP A 94 11.80 1.75 1.66
CA ASP A 94 10.41 1.81 2.10
C ASP A 94 9.44 1.60 0.93
N TYR A 95 9.81 1.99 -0.29
CA TYR A 95 9.09 1.61 -1.51
C TYR A 95 9.07 0.09 -1.70
N CYS A 96 10.23 -0.57 -1.64
CA CYS A 96 10.34 -2.02 -1.72
C CYS A 96 9.52 -2.71 -0.63
N TYR A 97 9.59 -2.21 0.60
CA TYR A 97 8.82 -2.72 1.73
C TYR A 97 7.31 -2.58 1.51
N ILE A 98 6.80 -1.39 1.20
CA ILE A 98 5.36 -1.15 1.05
C ILE A 98 4.79 -2.01 -0.08
N ARG A 99 5.50 -2.13 -1.21
CA ARG A 99 5.08 -2.98 -2.32
C ARG A 99 5.14 -4.47 -1.97
N PHE A 100 6.14 -4.89 -1.18
CA PHE A 100 6.21 -6.24 -0.63
C PHE A 100 5.01 -6.56 0.25
N ILE A 101 4.71 -5.70 1.23
CA ILE A 101 3.56 -5.86 2.13
C ILE A 101 2.26 -5.91 1.33
N TYR A 102 2.07 -4.99 0.38
CA TYR A 102 0.91 -5.01 -0.50
C TYR A 102 0.74 -6.35 -1.23
N THR A 103 1.80 -6.91 -1.82
CA THR A 103 1.69 -8.22 -2.49
C THR A 103 1.28 -9.31 -1.50
N LEU A 104 1.88 -9.35 -0.31
CA LEU A 104 1.57 -10.35 0.70
C LEU A 104 0.13 -10.24 1.22
N THR A 105 -0.47 -9.05 1.26
CA THR A 105 -1.84 -8.87 1.72
C THR A 105 -2.91 -9.57 0.88
N LYS A 106 -2.56 -10.04 -0.32
CA LYS A 106 -3.45 -10.84 -1.18
C LYS A 106 -3.69 -12.27 -0.65
N ASN A 107 -2.96 -12.68 0.39
CA ASN A 107 -3.07 -13.97 1.03
C ASN A 107 -3.52 -13.77 2.49
N ASP A 108 -4.60 -14.44 2.89
CA ASP A 108 -5.22 -14.24 4.21
C ASP A 108 -4.32 -14.65 5.38
N GLU A 109 -3.53 -15.71 5.22
CA GLU A 109 -2.60 -16.14 6.27
C GLU A 109 -1.47 -15.13 6.45
N TRP A 110 -0.91 -14.61 5.35
CA TRP A 110 0.05 -13.50 5.41
C TRP A 110 -0.58 -12.26 6.00
N CYS A 111 -1.80 -11.92 5.61
CA CYS A 111 -2.54 -10.79 6.16
C CYS A 111 -2.65 -10.90 7.70
N GLN A 112 -2.93 -12.09 8.24
CA GLN A 112 -2.92 -12.32 9.69
C GLN A 112 -1.52 -12.10 10.31
N ARG A 113 -0.46 -12.65 9.70
CA ARG A 113 0.94 -12.47 10.16
C ARG A 113 1.34 -10.99 10.18
N LEU A 114 1.05 -10.27 9.11
CA LEU A 114 1.39 -8.85 8.95
C LEU A 114 0.75 -7.97 10.02
N VAL A 115 -0.50 -8.25 10.39
CA VAL A 115 -1.19 -7.54 11.47
C VAL A 115 -0.59 -7.91 12.83
N ARG A 116 -0.45 -9.21 13.11
CA ARG A 116 0.11 -9.71 14.38
C ARG A 116 1.50 -9.13 14.66
N ASP A 117 2.34 -9.06 13.64
CA ASP A 117 3.73 -8.65 13.79
C ASP A 117 3.92 -7.12 13.70
N GLY A 118 2.85 -6.34 13.47
CA GLY A 118 2.88 -4.87 13.51
C GLY A 118 3.37 -4.21 12.21
N HIS A 119 3.24 -4.87 11.06
CA HIS A 119 3.62 -4.29 9.78
C HIS A 119 2.70 -3.15 9.37
N LEU A 120 1.41 -3.24 9.73
CA LEU A 120 0.45 -2.19 9.45
C LEU A 120 0.83 -0.92 10.18
N ASP A 121 1.10 -0.97 11.48
CA ASP A 121 1.57 0.19 12.26
C ASP A 121 2.81 0.83 11.64
N ARG A 122 3.75 0.01 11.13
CA ARG A 122 4.91 0.53 10.41
C ARG A 122 4.50 1.24 9.11
N CYS A 123 3.65 0.65 8.28
CA CYS A 123 3.13 1.30 7.07
C CYS A 123 2.42 2.62 7.39
N ILE A 124 1.64 2.68 8.48
CA ILE A 124 0.99 3.90 8.97
C ILE A 124 2.02 4.97 9.34
N SER A 125 3.11 4.58 10.02
CA SER A 125 4.18 5.53 10.38
C SER A 125 4.88 6.12 9.16
N LEU A 126 4.88 5.41 8.01
CA LEU A 126 5.52 5.86 6.78
C LEU A 126 4.67 6.88 6.01
N VAL A 127 3.38 7.01 6.30
CA VAL A 127 2.46 7.94 5.62
C VAL A 127 2.97 9.38 5.63
N ASP A 128 3.51 9.85 6.76
CA ASP A 128 4.03 11.21 6.89
C ASP A 128 5.34 11.41 6.12
N GLY A 129 6.07 10.32 5.84
CA GLY A 129 7.34 10.33 5.10
C GLY A 129 7.20 10.22 3.59
N VAL A 130 6.03 9.80 3.08
CA VAL A 130 5.78 9.72 1.63
C VAL A 130 5.86 11.14 1.05
N PRO A 131 6.78 11.41 0.09
CA PRO A 131 6.95 12.73 -0.48
C PRO A 131 5.61 13.28 -0.99
N ARG A 132 5.31 14.54 -0.62
CA ARG A 132 4.14 15.26 -1.16
C ARG A 132 4.26 15.54 -2.66
N LYS A 133 5.47 15.43 -3.22
CA LYS A 133 5.71 15.58 -4.65
C LYS A 133 5.32 14.28 -5.34
N GLY A 134 4.38 14.42 -6.28
CA GLY A 134 3.67 13.33 -6.94
C GLY A 134 4.57 12.34 -7.65
N HIS A 135 3.93 11.30 -8.18
CA HIS A 135 4.47 10.22 -9.04
C HIS A 135 4.79 8.88 -8.36
N SER A 136 4.67 8.73 -7.04
CA SER A 136 4.87 7.40 -6.43
C SER A 136 3.55 6.64 -6.24
N ASP A 137 3.45 5.43 -6.81
CA ASP A 137 2.35 4.47 -6.58
C ASP A 137 2.26 4.00 -5.10
N VAL A 138 3.19 4.44 -4.25
CA VAL A 138 3.29 4.11 -2.82
C VAL A 138 2.01 4.43 -2.07
N GLY A 139 1.44 5.62 -2.32
CA GLY A 139 0.25 6.03 -1.59
C GLY A 139 -0.96 5.17 -1.92
N PHE A 140 -1.07 4.67 -3.16
CA PHE A 140 -2.10 3.71 -3.55
C PHE A 140 -1.92 2.38 -2.80
N TYR A 141 -0.69 1.86 -2.71
CA TYR A 141 -0.44 0.63 -1.94
C TYR A 141 -0.75 0.81 -0.45
N LEU A 142 -0.34 1.93 0.15
CA LEU A 142 -0.65 2.25 1.55
C LEU A 142 -2.16 2.36 1.80
N MET A 143 -2.90 2.93 0.85
CA MET A 143 -4.36 3.01 0.91
C MET A 143 -5.01 1.63 0.93
N ILE A 144 -4.56 0.70 0.08
CA ILE A 144 -5.10 -0.67 0.09
C ILE A 144 -4.72 -1.40 1.38
N ILE A 145 -3.46 -1.30 1.81
CA ILE A 145 -2.99 -1.88 3.08
C ILE A 145 -3.83 -1.35 4.25
N TRP A 146 -4.21 -0.07 4.22
CA TRP A 146 -5.05 0.53 5.25
C TRP A 146 -6.49 0.01 5.26
N SER A 147 -7.09 -0.23 4.09
CA SER A 147 -8.45 -0.78 4.00
C SER A 147 -8.58 -2.14 4.70
N ILE A 148 -7.50 -2.90 4.77
CA ILE A 148 -7.47 -4.18 5.48
C ILE A 148 -7.56 -3.98 6.99
N GLU A 149 -6.89 -2.97 7.54
CA GLU A 149 -7.00 -2.63 8.98
C GLU A 149 -8.39 -2.08 9.30
N SER A 150 -8.92 -1.23 8.42
CA SER A 150 -10.25 -0.61 8.61
C SER A 150 -11.38 -1.63 8.55
N LEU A 151 -11.21 -2.73 7.82
CA LEU A 151 -12.15 -3.86 7.86
C LEU A 151 -12.15 -4.57 9.23
N ARG A 152 -11.11 -4.40 10.04
CA ARG A 152 -10.90 -5.13 11.30
C ARG A 152 -11.22 -4.31 12.55
N LYS A 153 -11.33 -2.98 12.45
CA LYS A 153 -11.58 -2.11 13.61
C LYS A 153 -12.42 -0.89 13.22
N ASP A 154 -13.43 -0.61 14.03
CA ASP A 154 -14.07 0.70 14.08
C ASP A 154 -13.08 1.69 14.72
N LEU A 155 -12.31 2.42 13.91
CA LEU A 155 -11.37 3.43 14.39
C LEU A 155 -11.89 4.85 14.10
N PRO A 156 -12.87 5.37 14.86
CA PRO A 156 -13.21 6.79 14.81
C PRO A 156 -12.10 7.62 15.48
N PHE A 157 -11.74 8.74 14.85
CA PHE A 157 -10.93 9.85 15.40
C PHE A 157 -9.59 9.53 16.09
N SER A 158 -8.82 8.56 15.60
CA SER A 158 -7.43 8.41 16.04
C SER A 158 -6.49 9.34 15.25
N PRO A 159 -5.30 9.69 15.78
CA PRO A 159 -4.23 10.30 14.98
C PRO A 159 -3.91 9.52 13.70
N ALA A 160 -4.14 8.21 13.74
CA ALA A 160 -4.02 7.32 12.59
C ALA A 160 -5.08 7.65 11.52
N GLY A 161 -6.34 7.92 11.91
CA GLY A 161 -7.40 8.35 11.01
C GLY A 161 -7.14 9.69 10.31
N GLU A 162 -6.50 10.65 10.99
CA GLU A 162 -6.11 11.93 10.37
C GLU A 162 -4.97 11.75 9.35
N ARG A 163 -3.96 10.95 9.68
CA ARG A 163 -2.89 10.59 8.71
C ARG A 163 -3.48 9.91 7.48
N TRP A 164 -4.43 9.02 7.68
CA TRP A 164 -5.13 8.35 6.59
C TRP A 164 -5.93 9.33 5.72
N ARG A 165 -6.72 10.24 6.32
CA ARG A 165 -7.46 11.25 5.55
C ARG A 165 -6.54 12.10 4.69
N ARG A 166 -5.40 12.49 5.25
CA ARG A 166 -4.35 13.21 4.51
C ARG A 166 -3.79 12.38 3.37
N LEU A 167 -3.51 11.09 3.59
CA LEU A 167 -3.07 10.18 2.53
C LEU A 167 -4.10 10.09 1.41
N LEU A 168 -5.37 9.83 1.75
CA LEU A 168 -6.46 9.73 0.78
C LEU A 168 -6.59 11.01 -0.04
N LYS A 169 -6.60 12.19 0.61
CA LYS A 169 -6.68 13.49 -0.06
C LYS A 169 -5.48 13.70 -1.00
N ASN A 170 -4.27 13.38 -0.55
CA ASN A 170 -3.07 13.47 -1.38
C ASN A 170 -3.14 12.52 -2.59
N GLN A 171 -3.70 11.32 -2.40
CA GLN A 171 -3.88 10.38 -3.51
C GLN A 171 -4.92 10.87 -4.50
N TRP A 172 -6.07 11.40 -4.06
CA TRP A 172 -7.06 11.99 -4.98
C TRP A 172 -6.48 13.17 -5.78
N ASN A 173 -5.75 14.07 -5.12
CA ASN A 173 -5.03 15.14 -5.81
C ASN A 173 -4.05 14.61 -6.87
N SER A 174 -3.30 13.55 -6.53
CA SER A 174 -2.40 12.90 -7.50
C SER A 174 -3.18 12.23 -8.64
N THR A 175 -4.25 11.52 -8.33
CA THR A 175 -5.12 10.83 -9.29
C THR A 175 -5.71 11.79 -10.29
N THR A 176 -6.18 12.96 -9.85
CA THR A 176 -6.66 14.03 -10.74
C THR A 176 -5.62 14.42 -11.80
N SER A 177 -4.34 14.49 -11.43
CA SER A 177 -3.27 14.82 -12.38
C SER A 177 -2.87 13.64 -13.27
N ARG A 178 -2.96 12.41 -12.75
CA ARG A 178 -2.50 11.18 -13.41
C ARG A 178 -3.57 10.47 -14.21
N VAL A 179 -4.83 10.87 -14.09
CA VAL A 179 -5.93 10.31 -14.89
C VAL A 179 -5.68 10.48 -16.39
N LEU A 180 -4.83 11.44 -16.78
CA LEU A 180 -4.34 11.64 -18.14
C LEU A 180 -3.29 10.60 -18.59
N GLU A 181 -2.73 9.82 -17.68
CA GLU A 181 -1.82 8.71 -17.99
C GLU A 181 -2.63 7.44 -18.29
N ALA A 182 -2.52 6.88 -19.49
CA ALA A 182 -3.18 5.63 -19.88
C ALA A 182 -2.97 4.48 -18.88
N SER A 183 -1.77 4.36 -18.31
CA SER A 183 -1.40 3.33 -17.32
C SER A 183 -2.06 3.45 -15.96
N TYR A 184 -2.85 4.49 -15.72
CA TYR A 184 -3.52 4.74 -14.46
C TYR A 184 -5.03 4.43 -14.49
N VAL A 185 -5.64 4.41 -15.68
CA VAL A 185 -7.10 4.30 -15.83
C VAL A 185 -7.64 2.98 -15.26
N ASP A 186 -6.91 1.88 -15.44
CA ASP A 186 -7.26 0.55 -14.93
C ASP A 186 -7.22 0.44 -13.39
N LYS A 187 -6.48 1.33 -12.72
CA LYS A 187 -6.37 1.38 -11.25
C LYS A 187 -7.54 2.13 -10.58
N ILE A 188 -8.27 2.95 -11.34
CA ILE A 188 -9.33 3.83 -10.79
C ILE A 188 -10.44 3.05 -10.08
N PRO A 189 -11.01 1.95 -10.63
CA PRO A 189 -12.07 1.21 -9.94
C PRO A 189 -11.64 0.67 -8.57
N ALA A 190 -10.40 0.16 -8.47
CA ALA A 190 -9.84 -0.30 -7.21
C ALA A 190 -9.70 0.87 -6.21
N PHE A 191 -9.18 2.01 -6.66
CA PHE A 191 -9.01 3.19 -5.82
C PHE A 191 -10.36 3.74 -5.29
N VAL A 192 -11.39 3.76 -6.14
CA VAL A 192 -12.77 4.12 -5.75
C VAL A 192 -13.30 3.16 -4.69
N THR A 193 -13.13 1.84 -4.90
CA THR A 193 -13.59 0.81 -3.97
C THR A 193 -12.92 0.98 -2.60
N THR A 194 -11.60 1.15 -2.59
CA THR A 194 -10.83 1.45 -1.38
C THR A 194 -11.33 2.72 -0.71
N THR A 195 -11.59 3.80 -1.47
CA THR A 195 -12.13 5.05 -0.91
C THR A 195 -13.46 4.80 -0.20
N ARG A 196 -14.41 4.11 -0.84
CA ARG A 196 -15.73 3.80 -0.27
C ARG A 196 -15.66 3.03 1.04
N LEU A 197 -14.80 2.02 1.11
CA LEU A 197 -14.62 1.20 2.32
C LEU A 197 -14.20 2.05 3.54
N ASN A 198 -13.62 3.21 3.31
CA ASN A 198 -13.17 4.10 4.36
C ASN A 198 -14.05 5.36 4.53
N LEU A 199 -15.13 5.52 3.76
CA LEU A 199 -16.09 6.62 3.94
C LEU A 199 -17.05 6.39 5.12
N THR A 200 -17.10 5.17 5.67
CA THR A 200 -18.00 4.77 6.75
C THR A 200 -17.60 5.30 8.13
N VAL A 201 -16.53 6.08 8.23
CA VAL A 201 -15.99 6.58 9.50
C VAL A 201 -16.82 7.76 10.02
N SER A 202 -17.40 7.58 11.20
CA SER A 202 -18.20 8.61 11.87
C SER A 202 -17.37 9.84 12.29
N GLY A 203 -17.99 11.02 12.19
CA GLY A 203 -17.47 12.29 12.69
C GLY A 203 -16.41 13.01 11.85
N VAL A 204 -16.22 12.60 10.60
CA VAL A 204 -15.44 13.40 9.64
C VAL A 204 -16.17 14.72 9.33
N PRO A 205 -15.51 15.90 9.42
CA PRO A 205 -16.18 17.18 9.13
C PRO A 205 -16.78 17.23 7.73
N ARG A 206 -17.95 17.86 7.58
CA ARG A 206 -18.63 18.03 6.30
C ARG A 206 -17.73 18.63 5.21
N GLU A 207 -16.91 19.60 5.58
CA GLU A 207 -15.95 20.26 4.68
C GLU A 207 -15.00 19.27 4.02
N TRP A 208 -14.57 18.23 4.74
CA TRP A 208 -13.69 17.21 4.19
C TRP A 208 -14.38 16.41 3.07
N PHE A 209 -15.67 16.09 3.23
CA PHE A 209 -16.43 15.43 2.18
C PHE A 209 -16.65 16.36 0.97
N THR A 210 -16.89 17.65 1.19
CA THR A 210 -17.01 18.65 0.11
C THR A 210 -15.72 18.71 -0.71
N ASP A 211 -14.58 18.79 -0.03
CA ASP A 211 -13.26 18.81 -0.64
C ASP A 211 -12.95 17.54 -1.42
N LEU A 212 -13.29 16.37 -0.87
CA LEU A 212 -13.12 15.09 -1.56
C LEU A 212 -14.04 15.00 -2.78
N THR A 213 -15.28 15.46 -2.67
CA THR A 213 -16.26 15.49 -3.77
C THR A 213 -15.74 16.32 -4.94
N ALA A 214 -15.13 17.48 -4.66
CA ALA A 214 -14.54 18.34 -5.67
C ALA A 214 -13.39 17.65 -6.43
N ASP A 215 -12.52 16.91 -5.73
CA ASP A 215 -11.42 16.18 -6.39
C ASP A 215 -11.93 15.00 -7.23
N VAL A 216 -12.92 14.25 -6.73
CA VAL A 216 -13.55 13.15 -7.47
C VAL A 216 -14.23 13.69 -8.72
N HIS A 217 -14.96 14.80 -8.61
CA HIS A 217 -15.60 15.45 -9.74
C HIS A 217 -14.59 15.93 -10.79
N ARG A 218 -13.52 16.61 -10.37
CA ARG A 218 -12.46 17.06 -11.28
C ARG A 218 -11.77 15.88 -11.98
N THR A 219 -11.57 14.77 -11.28
CA THR A 219 -11.01 13.54 -11.86
C THR A 219 -11.95 12.95 -12.90
N LEU A 220 -13.26 12.93 -12.63
CA LEU A 220 -14.30 12.49 -13.56
C LEU A 220 -14.32 13.38 -14.82
N GLU A 221 -14.32 14.70 -14.67
CA GLU A 221 -14.28 15.65 -15.79
C GLU A 221 -13.05 15.44 -16.66
N ASN A 222 -11.87 15.30 -16.04
CA ASN A 222 -10.63 15.05 -16.75
C ASN A 222 -10.70 13.73 -17.55
N LEU A 223 -11.20 12.65 -16.95
CA LEU A 223 -11.32 11.34 -17.64
C LEU A 223 -12.31 11.39 -18.80
N VAL A 224 -13.42 12.11 -18.66
CA VAL A 224 -14.39 12.33 -19.76
C VAL A 224 -13.73 13.10 -20.90
N GLN A 225 -12.97 14.14 -20.59
CA GLN A 225 -12.27 14.94 -21.61
C GLN A 225 -11.16 14.17 -22.32
N SER A 226 -10.45 13.29 -21.61
CA SER A 226 -9.33 12.50 -22.15
C SER A 226 -9.74 11.12 -22.68
N GLN A 227 -11.02 10.76 -22.66
CA GLN A 227 -11.50 9.41 -23.04
C GLN A 227 -11.00 8.98 -24.43
N ALA A 228 -11.15 9.83 -25.45
CA ALA A 228 -10.71 9.51 -26.81
C ALA A 228 -9.20 9.25 -26.88
N VAL A 229 -8.41 10.09 -26.20
CA VAL A 229 -6.94 9.99 -26.14
C VAL A 229 -6.52 8.65 -25.51
N HIS A 230 -7.17 8.23 -24.42
CA HIS A 230 -6.84 6.95 -23.79
C HIS A 230 -7.10 5.75 -24.69
N VAL A 231 -8.19 5.77 -25.44
CA VAL A 231 -8.52 4.68 -26.37
C VAL A 231 -7.54 4.64 -27.53
N GLU A 232 -7.13 5.80 -28.04
CA GLU A 232 -6.04 5.93 -29.03
C GLU A 232 -4.70 5.42 -28.49
N ASP A 233 -4.42 5.66 -27.21
CA ASP A 233 -3.23 5.17 -26.50
C ASP A 233 -3.30 3.67 -26.12
N GLY A 234 -4.34 2.96 -26.57
CA GLY A 234 -4.46 1.51 -26.43
C GLY A 234 -5.13 1.03 -25.13
N VAL A 235 -5.72 1.94 -24.33
CA VAL A 235 -6.60 1.54 -23.22
C VAL A 235 -7.90 1.00 -23.80
N ALA A 236 -8.30 -0.21 -23.38
CA ALA A 236 -9.56 -0.77 -23.83
C ALA A 236 -10.73 0.13 -23.41
N GLN A 237 -11.67 0.39 -24.32
CA GLN A 237 -12.88 1.19 -24.04
C GLN A 237 -13.60 0.73 -22.77
N ALA A 238 -13.74 -0.59 -22.58
CA ALA A 238 -14.36 -1.17 -21.39
C ALA A 238 -13.65 -0.79 -20.08
N THR A 239 -12.33 -0.59 -20.10
CA THR A 239 -11.56 -0.13 -18.94
C THR A 239 -11.87 1.33 -18.63
N VAL A 240 -11.98 2.19 -19.65
CA VAL A 240 -12.37 3.59 -19.47
C VAL A 240 -13.80 3.68 -18.93
N ASP A 241 -14.73 2.91 -19.50
CA ASP A 241 -16.13 2.88 -19.07
C ASP A 241 -16.28 2.42 -17.62
N ALA A 242 -15.52 1.39 -17.21
CA ALA A 242 -15.49 0.91 -15.82
C ALA A 242 -14.97 1.98 -14.84
N ALA A 243 -13.94 2.73 -15.24
CA ALA A 243 -13.38 3.82 -14.46
C ALA A 243 -14.38 4.98 -14.31
N LEU A 244 -15.01 5.42 -15.42
CA LEU A 244 -16.05 6.44 -15.43
C LEU A 244 -17.24 6.05 -14.55
N PHE A 245 -17.74 4.82 -14.70
CA PHE A 245 -18.85 4.30 -13.91
C PHE A 245 -18.52 4.31 -12.41
N SER A 246 -17.30 3.88 -12.05
CA SER A 246 -16.82 3.87 -10.67
C SER A 246 -16.75 5.28 -10.07
N LEU A 247 -16.14 6.23 -10.79
CA LEU A 247 -16.02 7.63 -10.36
C LEU A 247 -17.39 8.30 -10.20
N GLN A 248 -18.28 8.12 -11.17
CA GLN A 248 -19.65 8.66 -11.10
C GLN A 248 -20.40 8.12 -9.89
N GLY A 249 -20.28 6.81 -9.63
CA GLY A 249 -20.88 6.20 -8.44
C GLY A 249 -20.35 6.81 -7.15
N LEU A 250 -19.03 7.00 -7.02
CA LEU A 250 -18.42 7.60 -5.83
C LEU A 250 -18.85 9.06 -5.65
N TYR A 251 -18.90 9.83 -6.73
CA TYR A 251 -19.37 11.21 -6.69
C TYR A 251 -20.82 11.29 -6.18
N ASN A 252 -21.70 10.40 -6.65
CA ASN A 252 -23.09 10.34 -6.19
C ASN A 252 -23.18 9.97 -4.71
N ASP A 253 -22.37 9.01 -4.25
CA ASP A 253 -22.30 8.61 -2.84
C ASP A 253 -21.88 9.79 -1.95
N LEU A 254 -20.83 10.52 -2.33
CA LEU A 254 -20.34 11.68 -1.58
C LEU A 254 -21.35 12.83 -1.56
N CYS A 255 -21.99 13.11 -2.70
CA CYS A 255 -23.08 14.10 -2.78
C CYS A 255 -24.23 13.77 -1.82
N ARG A 256 -24.57 12.48 -1.70
CA ARG A 256 -25.59 12.01 -0.74
C ARG A 256 -25.13 12.21 0.70
N ILE A 257 -23.90 11.81 1.03
CA ILE A 257 -23.32 11.99 2.38
C ILE A 257 -23.36 13.47 2.80
N ILE A 258 -22.98 14.40 1.91
CA ILE A 258 -22.99 15.84 2.20
C ILE A 258 -24.40 16.38 2.46
N LYS A 259 -25.43 15.81 1.83
CA LYS A 259 -26.84 16.21 2.01
C LYS A 259 -27.42 15.64 3.30
N GLU A 260 -27.03 14.43 3.67
CA GLU A 260 -27.49 13.73 4.87
C GLU A 260 -26.71 14.13 6.13
N TYR A 261 -25.56 14.79 5.98
CA TYR A 261 -24.79 15.35 7.09
C TYR A 261 -25.56 16.53 7.74
N PRO A 262 -25.95 16.44 9.02
CA PRO A 262 -26.64 17.51 9.74
C PRO A 262 -25.76 18.74 9.96
#